data_AF-A0A356INK2-F1
#
_entry.id   AF-A0A356INK2-F1
#
_cell.length_a   1.000
_cell.length_b   1.000
_cell.length_c   1.000
_cell.angle_alpha   90.00
_cell.angle_beta   90.00
_cell.angle_gamma   90.00
#
_symmetry.space_group_name_H-M   'P 1'
#
loop_
_entity.id
_entity.type
_entity.pdbx_description
1 polymer ?
#
loop_
_entity_poly.entity_id
_entity_poly.type
_entity_poly.pdbx_seq_one_letter_code
_entity_poly.pdbx_strand_id
1 'polypeptide(L)' 'MKKTISFAVLHMAVAFSIGYLMTGDVLVGGALALLEPLCNTVVFYFHEKVWNRLERPAAHSKPPHIIHA' A
#
# COMPACT_ATOMS: atom_id res chain seq x y z
N MET A 1 -10.53 -11.59 14.98
CA MET A 1 -11.57 -10.68 14.42
C MET A 1 -11.82 -9.43 15.26
N LYS A 2 -12.08 -9.51 16.58
CA LYS A 2 -12.33 -8.30 17.41
C LYS A 2 -11.18 -7.27 17.39
N LYS A 3 -9.93 -7.73 17.50
CA LYS A 3 -8.73 -6.86 17.46
C LYS A 3 -8.57 -6.10 16.15
N THR A 4 -8.89 -6.74 15.02
CA THR A 4 -8.80 -6.14 13.68
C THR A 4 -9.84 -5.02 13.51
N ILE A 5 -11.06 -5.24 14.00
CA ILE A 5 -12.13 -4.23 13.97
C ILE A 5 -11.80 -3.07 14.91
N SER A 6 -11.34 -3.35 16.14
CA SER A 6 -10.91 -2.30 17.07
C SER A 6 -9.79 -1.44 16.51
N PHE A 7 -8.84 -2.04 15.80
CA PHE A 7 -7.76 -1.30 15.13
C PHE A 7 -8.28 -0.41 14.00
N ALA A 8 -9.16 -0.92 13.15
CA ALA A 8 -9.77 -0.14 12.05
C ALA A 8 -10.59 1.05 12.57
N VAL A 9 -11.36 0.86 13.65
CA VAL A 9 -12.15 1.93 14.28
C VAL A 9 -11.24 2.99 14.91
N LEU A 10 -10.19 2.57 15.63
CA LEU A 10 -9.19 3.50 16.16
C LEU A 10 -8.52 4.31 15.04
N HIS A 11 -8.18 3.65 13.95
CA HIS A 11 -7.57 4.30 12.79
C HIS A 11 -8.47 5.39 12.23
N MET A 12 -9.73 5.06 11.91
CA MET A 12 -10.68 6.04 11.38
C MET A 12 -10.93 7.19 12.37
N ALA A 13 -11.02 6.90 13.67
CA ALA A 13 -11.20 7.92 14.69
C ALA A 13 -10.01 8.89 14.76
N VAL A 14 -8.77 8.39 14.70
CA VAL A 14 -7.56 9.22 14.76
C VAL A 14 -7.42 10.06 13.49
N ALA A 15 -7.56 9.46 12.30
CA ALA A 15 -7.45 10.19 11.04
C ALA A 15 -8.51 11.30 10.92
N PHE A 16 -9.76 11.00 11.29
CA PHE A 16 -10.84 11.98 11.32
C PHE A 16 -10.57 13.09 12.36
N SER A 17 -10.15 12.72 13.57
CA SER A 17 -9.91 13.69 14.66
C SER A 17 -8.76 14.64 14.33
N ILE A 18 -7.65 14.15 13.76
CA ILE A 18 -6.52 14.99 13.35
C ILE A 18 -6.93 15.90 12.20
N GLY A 19 -7.61 15.38 11.17
CA GLY A 19 -8.09 16.18 10.05
C GLY A 19 -9.07 17.28 10.46
N TYR A 20 -10.01 16.96 11.36
CA TYR A 20 -10.94 17.92 11.93
C TYR A 20 -10.25 18.94 12.83
N LEU A 21 -9.31 18.53 13.69
CA LEU A 21 -8.58 19.45 14.58
C LEU A 21 -7.72 20.45 13.80
N MET A 22 -7.07 20.00 12.72
CA MET A 22 -6.22 20.86 11.91
C MET A 22 -7.00 21.83 11.04
N THR A 23 -8.19 21.44 10.56
CA THR A 23 -8.92 22.20 9.53
C THR A 23 -10.19 22.87 10.06
N GLY A 24 -10.75 22.35 11.15
CA GLY A 24 -12.09 22.71 11.64
C GLY A 24 -13.24 22.17 10.78
N ASP A 25 -12.95 21.41 9.72
CA ASP A 25 -13.92 20.92 8.74
C ASP A 25 -14.03 19.38 8.78
N VAL A 26 -15.27 18.92 8.97
CA VAL A 26 -15.67 17.51 9.01
C VAL A 26 -15.38 16.81 7.68
N LEU A 27 -15.49 17.53 6.55
CA LEU A 27 -15.28 16.98 5.22
C LEU A 27 -13.82 16.58 5.01
N VAL A 28 -12.89 17.39 5.51
CA VAL A 28 -11.46 17.12 5.41
C VAL A 28 -11.05 15.95 6.32
N GLY A 29 -11.63 15.84 7.52
CA GLY A 29 -11.44 14.67 8.38
C GLY A 29 -11.89 13.35 7.72
N GLY A 30 -13.05 13.37 7.03
CA GLY A 30 -13.54 12.21 6.28
C GLY A 30 -12.67 11.87 5.06
N ALA A 31 -12.19 12.88 4.33
CA ALA A 31 -11.26 12.67 3.23
C ALA A 31 -9.93 12.05 3.71
N LEU A 32 -9.40 12.52 4.85
CA LEU A 32 -8.14 12.01 5.43
C LEU A 32 -8.25 10.53 5.84
N ALA A 33 -9.40 10.14 6.40
CA ALA A 33 -9.72 8.76 6.73
C ALA A 33 -9.64 7.80 5.52
N LEU A 34 -10.00 8.27 4.32
CA LEU A 34 -9.88 7.49 3.08
C LEU A 34 -8.51 7.63 2.40
N LEU A 35 -7.79 8.70 2.72
CA LEU A 35 -6.51 9.01 2.10
C LEU A 35 -5.42 8.01 2.49
N GLU A 36 -5.45 7.47 3.71
CA GLU A 36 -4.48 6.47 4.16
C GLU A 36 -4.46 5.19 3.30
N PRO A 37 -5.57 4.45 3.10
CA PRO A 37 -5.56 3.25 2.26
C PRO A 37 -5.26 3.56 0.79
N LEU A 38 -5.63 4.76 0.32
CA LEU A 38 -5.33 5.22 -1.03
C LEU A 38 -3.83 5.45 -1.22
N CYS A 39 -3.21 6.19 -0.30
CA CYS A 39 -1.75 6.39 -0.28
C CYS A 39 -1.01 5.06 -0.15
N ASN A 40 -1.45 4.16 0.73
CA ASN A 40 -0.84 2.85 0.88
C ASN A 40 -0.88 2.04 -0.43
N THR A 41 -1.99 2.11 -1.17
CA THR A 41 -2.13 1.45 -2.48
C THR A 41 -1.25 2.10 -3.55
N VAL A 42 -1.18 3.44 -3.58
CA VAL A 42 -0.34 4.19 -4.53
C VAL A 42 1.14 3.90 -4.28
N VAL A 43 1.57 3.98 -3.03
CA VAL A 43 2.95 3.67 -2.62
C VAL A 43 3.30 2.22 -2.96
N PHE A 44 2.41 1.27 -2.66
CA PHE A 44 2.64 -0.14 -3.00
C PHE A 44 2.73 -0.36 -4.52
N TYR A 45 1.89 0.28 -5.31
CA TYR A 45 1.96 0.22 -6.77
C TYR A 45 3.28 0.75 -7.33
N PHE A 46 3.74 1.91 -6.84
CA PHE A 46 5.05 2.44 -7.24
C PHE A 46 6.20 1.58 -6.73
N HIS A 47 6.12 1.07 -5.51
CA HIS A 47 7.10 0.15 -4.93
C HIS A 47 7.28 -1.08 -5.82
N GLU A 48 6.19 -1.78 -6.14
CA GLU A 48 6.20 -2.92 -7.05
C GLU A 48 6.75 -2.57 -8.43
N LYS A 49 6.35 -1.42 -8.98
CA LYS A 49 6.80 -0.98 -10.31
C LYS A 49 8.29 -0.65 -10.35
N VAL A 50 8.83 -0.03 -9.30
CA VAL A 50 10.25 0.28 -9.17
C VAL A 50 11.04 -1.00 -8.92
N TRP A 51 10.54 -1.86 -8.03
CA TRP A 51 11.19 -3.11 -7.64
C TRP A 51 11.23 -4.11 -8.80
N ASN A 52 10.14 -4.32 -9.53
CA ASN A 52 10.12 -5.16 -10.74
C ASN A 52 11.09 -4.66 -11.83
N ARG A 53 11.31 -3.34 -11.91
CA ARG A 53 12.28 -2.76 -12.85
C ARG A 53 13.73 -3.00 -12.41
N LEU A 54 13.97 -3.11 -11.11
CA LEU A 54 15.26 -3.42 -10.50
C LEU A 54 15.54 -4.93 -10.46
N GLU A 55 14.49 -5.74 -10.31
CA GLU A 55 14.49 -7.20 -10.30
C GLU A 55 14.55 -7.83 -11.68
N ARG A 56 14.54 -7.06 -12.79
CA ARG A 56 14.85 -7.59 -14.13
C ARG A 56 16.09 -8.47 -13.99
N PRO A 57 15.95 -9.81 -14.03
CA PRO A 57 17.09 -10.67 -13.84
C PRO A 57 17.99 -10.36 -15.02
N ALA A 58 19.26 -10.05 -14.74
CA ALA A 58 20.29 -10.28 -15.73
C ALA A 58 19.98 -11.64 -16.34
N ALA A 59 19.72 -11.63 -17.65
CA ALA A 59 19.35 -12.81 -18.41
C ALA A 59 20.42 -13.89 -18.17
N HIS A 60 20.19 -14.75 -17.18
CA HIS A 60 21.05 -15.89 -16.95
C HIS A 60 20.50 -17.01 -17.81
N SER A 61 20.83 -16.87 -19.08
CA SER A 61 20.98 -17.94 -20.05
C SER A 61 21.55 -19.19 -19.38
N LYS A 62 20.70 -20.20 -19.17
CA LYS A 62 21.15 -21.59 -19.11
C LYS A 62 20.61 -22.30 -20.36
N PRO A 63 21.50 -22.80 -21.23
CA PRO A 63 21.12 -23.40 -22.50
C PRO A 63 20.34 -24.71 -22.29
N PRO A 64 19.55 -25.15 -23.30
CA PRO A 64 18.77 -26.37 -23.22
C PRO A 64 19.72 -27.56 -23.11
N HIS A 65 19.70 -28.26 -21.98
CA HIS A 65 20.42 -29.53 -21.92
C HIS A 65 19.63 -30.57 -22.72
N ILE A 66 20.31 -31.00 -23.77
CA ILE A 66 19.90 -31.89 -24.84
C ILE A 66 19.61 -33.31 -24.31
N ILE A 67 18.63 -33.92 -24.95
CA ILE A 67 18.29 -35.35 -25.07
C ILE A 67 19.40 -36.33 -24.65
N HIS A 68 19.05 -37.28 -23.77
CA HIS A 68 19.53 -38.67 -23.78
C HIS A 68 18.26 -39.53 -23.55
N ALA A 69 17.69 -40.14 -24.59
CA ALA A 69 18.07 -41.43 -25.20
C ALA A 69 17.76 -42.60 -24.26
#